data_AF-A0A127QC38-F1
#
_entry.id   AF-A0A127QC38-F1
#
_cell.length_a   1.000
_cell.length_b   1.000
_cell.length_c   1.000
_cell.angle_alpha   90.00
_cell.angle_beta   90.00
_cell.angle_gamma   90.00
#
_symmetry.space_group_name_H-M   'P 1'
#
loop_
_entity.id
_entity.type
_entity.pdbx_description
1 polymer ?
#
loop_
_entity_poly.entity_id
_entity_poly.type
_entity_poly.pdbx_seq_one_letter_code
_entity_poly.pdbx_strand_id
1 'polypeptide(L)'
;MSLIIWISVVIASINNIKSIIRDIVKNLQTKSAIVSAAADAGVDYSASPCINVCVMNPHTALCDGCQRSLDEIAAWGGASEAQKRAIWQLIRQRRAAP
;
A
#
# COMPACT_ATOMS: atom_id res chain seq x y z
N MET A 1 49.69 -15.19 -5.55
CA MET A 1 49.07 -14.83 -4.25
C MET A 1 48.28 -13.51 -4.30
N SER A 2 48.69 -12.52 -5.09
CA SER A 2 48.16 -11.14 -4.98
C SER A 2 46.81 -10.85 -5.67
N LEU A 3 46.42 -11.59 -6.72
CA LEU A 3 45.18 -11.29 -7.47
C LEU A 3 43.90 -11.77 -6.75
N ILE A 4 43.97 -12.93 -6.09
CA ILE A 4 42.82 -13.54 -5.38
C ILE A 4 42.44 -12.69 -4.17
N ILE A 5 43.42 -12.14 -3.45
CA ILE A 5 43.19 -11.27 -2.29
C ILE A 5 42.50 -9.97 -2.73
N TRP A 6 42.92 -9.38 -3.86
CA TRP A 6 42.33 -8.16 -4.39
C TRP A 6 40.87 -8.38 -4.85
N ILE A 7 40.58 -9.50 -5.53
CA ILE A 7 39.22 -9.88 -5.95
C ILE A 7 38.31 -10.08 -4.72
N SER A 8 38.77 -10.76 -3.68
CA SER A 8 38.00 -10.99 -2.45
C SER A 8 37.64 -9.69 -1.73
N VAL A 9 38.56 -8.72 -1.68
CA VAL A 9 38.30 -7.40 -1.07
C VAL A 9 37.25 -6.61 -1.87
N VAL A 10 37.32 -6.65 -3.21
CA VAL A 10 36.31 -6.02 -4.07
C VAL A 10 34.94 -6.67 -3.91
N ILE A 11 34.88 -8.01 -3.91
CA ILE A 11 33.63 -8.76 -3.69
C ILE A 11 33.03 -8.44 -2.32
N ALA A 12 33.85 -8.39 -1.26
CA ALA A 12 33.39 -8.02 0.08
C ALA A 12 32.80 -6.60 0.12
N SER A 13 33.42 -5.64 -0.58
CA SER A 13 32.92 -4.27 -0.69
C SER A 13 31.56 -4.21 -1.41
N ILE A 14 31.42 -4.92 -2.54
CA ILE A 14 30.15 -5.02 -3.27
C ILE A 14 29.06 -5.67 -2.41
N ASN A 15 29.39 -6.72 -1.66
CA ASN A 15 28.46 -7.40 -0.76
C ASN A 15 28.02 -6.50 0.42
N ASN A 16 28.94 -5.69 0.97
CA ASN A 16 28.64 -4.71 2.00
C ASN A 16 27.62 -3.67 1.50
N ILE A 17 27.85 -3.12 0.30
CA ILE A 17 26.92 -2.17 -0.34
C ILE A 17 25.55 -2.82 -0.57
N LYS A 18 25.51 -4.06 -1.07
CA LYS A 18 24.24 -4.81 -1.24
C LYS A 18 23.51 -5.04 0.09
N SER A 19 24.24 -5.29 1.18
CA SER A 19 23.63 -5.43 2.51
C SER A 19 23.03 -4.11 2.98
N ILE A 20 23.79 -3.02 2.88
CA ILE A 20 23.34 -1.67 3.25
C ILE A 20 22.06 -1.31 2.49
N ILE A 21 22.01 -1.53 1.18
CA ILE A 21 20.82 -1.27 0.36
C ILE A 21 19.63 -2.12 0.84
N ARG A 22 19.84 -3.42 1.10
CA ARG A 22 18.79 -4.32 1.58
C ARG A 22 18.22 -3.85 2.93
N ASP A 23 19.08 -3.40 3.82
CA ASP A 23 18.68 -2.95 5.16
C ASP A 23 17.95 -1.59 5.11
N ILE A 24 18.39 -0.68 4.23
CA ILE A 24 17.67 0.57 3.95
C ILE A 24 16.25 0.25 3.42
N VAL A 25 16.13 -0.65 2.44
CA VAL A 25 14.82 -1.03 1.88
C VAL A 25 13.92 -1.65 2.94
N LYS A 26 14.43 -2.60 3.75
CA LYS A 26 13.66 -3.20 4.86
C LYS A 26 13.16 -2.14 5.84
N ASN A 27 14.02 -1.18 6.22
CA ASN A 27 13.64 -0.11 7.14
C ASN A 27 12.56 0.81 6.55
N LEU A 28 12.60 1.11 5.24
CA LEU A 28 11.57 1.88 4.56
C LEU A 28 10.22 1.15 4.56
N GLN A 29 10.22 -0.16 4.33
CA GLN A 29 9.00 -0.98 4.40
C GLN A 29 8.40 -0.95 5.82
N THR A 30 9.21 -1.13 6.86
CA THR A 30 8.77 -1.04 8.25
C THR A 30 8.18 0.34 8.58
N LYS A 31 8.81 1.42 8.08
CA LYS A 31 8.31 2.80 8.25
C LYS A 31 6.98 3.05 7.53
N SER A 32 6.74 2.46 6.37
CA SER A 32 5.45 2.59 5.69
C SER A 32 4.32 1.86 6.43
N ALA A 33 4.60 0.68 7.00
CA ALA A 33 3.61 -0.11 7.72
C ALA A 33 3.11 0.61 9.00
N ILE A 34 4.01 1.26 9.74
CA ILE A 34 3.64 2.03 10.94
C ILE A 34 2.78 3.26 10.59
N VAL A 35 3.01 3.92 9.45
CA VAL A 35 2.23 5.08 9.01
C VAL A 35 0.82 4.66 8.59
N SER A 36 0.68 3.54 7.85
CA SER A 36 -0.63 2.99 7.50
C SER A 36 -1.41 2.55 8.74
N ALA A 37 -0.77 1.88 9.69
CA ALA A 37 -1.40 1.48 10.95
C ALA A 37 -1.86 2.69 11.78
N ALA A 38 -1.09 3.79 11.78
CA ALA A 38 -1.48 5.02 12.45
C ALA A 38 -2.66 5.73 11.76
N ALA A 39 -2.69 5.74 10.41
CA ALA A 39 -3.84 6.24 9.65
C ALA A 39 -5.11 5.39 9.87
N ASP A 40 -4.94 4.16 10.36
CA ASP A 40 -6.00 3.19 10.59
C ASP A 40 -6.60 3.25 12.01
N ALA A 41 -5.96 3.95 12.95
CA ALA A 41 -6.27 3.91 14.39
C ALA A 41 -7.58 4.62 14.80
N GLY A 42 -8.25 5.31 13.87
CA GLY A 42 -9.52 6.01 14.12
C GLY A 42 -10.59 5.83 13.05
N VAL A 43 -10.38 4.92 12.10
CA VAL A 43 -11.33 4.68 11.02
C VAL A 43 -12.28 3.55 11.41
N ASP A 44 -13.58 3.86 11.51
CA ASP A 44 -14.60 2.83 11.56
C ASP A 44 -14.76 2.21 10.16
N TYR A 45 -14.14 1.03 9.97
CA TYR A 45 -14.20 0.31 8.71
C TYR A 45 -15.60 -0.22 8.39
N SER A 46 -16.47 -0.36 9.38
CA SER A 46 -17.83 -0.82 9.19
C SER A 46 -18.71 0.25 8.54
N ALA A 47 -18.37 1.53 8.74
CA ALA A 47 -19.04 2.67 8.14
C ALA A 47 -18.78 2.74 6.63
N SER A 48 -19.84 2.95 5.85
CA SER A 48 -19.74 3.09 4.40
C SER A 48 -19.06 4.41 4.03
N PRO A 49 -18.09 4.44 3.09
CA PRO A 49 -17.44 5.65 2.59
C PRO A 49 -18.34 6.48 1.64
N CYS A 50 -19.63 6.18 1.57
CA CYS A 50 -20.57 6.84 0.67
C CYS A 50 -20.87 8.27 1.14
N ILE A 51 -20.77 9.24 0.21
CA ILE A 51 -21.11 10.65 0.45
C ILE A 51 -22.44 11.06 -0.22
N ASN A 52 -23.27 10.08 -0.59
CA ASN A 52 -24.53 10.28 -1.32
C ASN A 52 -24.38 10.95 -2.70
N VAL A 53 -23.19 10.84 -3.30
CA VAL A 53 -22.93 11.17 -4.70
C VAL A 53 -22.61 9.88 -5.42
N CYS A 54 -23.50 9.45 -6.32
CA CYS A 54 -23.35 8.22 -7.10
C CYS A 54 -23.24 8.56 -8.58
N VAL A 55 -22.02 8.84 -9.02
CA VAL A 55 -21.69 9.07 -10.43
C VAL A 55 -20.56 8.12 -10.80
N MET A 56 -20.84 7.17 -11.69
CA MET A 56 -19.83 6.22 -12.14
C MET A 56 -19.02 6.83 -13.27
N ASN A 57 -17.71 6.89 -13.08
CA ASN A 57 -16.78 7.36 -14.09
C ASN A 57 -16.51 6.24 -15.11
N PRO A 58 -16.85 6.43 -16.40
CA PRO A 58 -16.70 5.38 -17.40
C PRO A 58 -15.22 5.10 -17.74
N HIS A 59 -14.30 6.02 -17.44
CA HIS A 59 -12.87 5.84 -17.71
C HIS A 59 -12.16 5.06 -16.61
N THR A 60 -12.53 5.31 -15.34
CA THR A 60 -11.89 4.67 -14.19
C THR A 60 -12.66 3.46 -13.65
N ALA A 61 -13.92 3.30 -14.05
CA ALA A 61 -14.88 2.33 -13.50
C ALA A 61 -15.08 2.46 -11.97
N LEU A 62 -14.86 3.67 -11.43
CA LEU A 62 -15.06 4.01 -10.02
C LEU A 62 -16.16 5.04 -9.87
N CYS A 63 -16.82 5.04 -8.71
CA CYS A 63 -17.75 6.10 -8.34
C CYS A 63 -16.98 7.37 -7.94
N ASP A 64 -17.22 8.51 -8.61
CA ASP A 64 -16.50 9.77 -8.35
C ASP A 64 -16.71 10.28 -6.91
N GLY A 65 -17.81 9.88 -6.24
CA GLY A 65 -18.06 10.25 -4.85
C GLY A 65 -17.27 9.42 -3.84
N CYS A 66 -17.44 8.10 -3.87
CA CYS A 66 -16.87 7.21 -2.84
C CYS A 66 -15.58 6.49 -3.28
N GLN A 67 -15.18 6.61 -4.54
CA GLN A 67 -14.00 5.96 -5.16
C GLN A 67 -14.02 4.43 -5.05
N ARG A 68 -15.21 3.83 -5.06
CA ARG A 68 -15.43 2.38 -5.08
C ARG A 68 -15.88 1.89 -6.44
N SER A 69 -15.56 0.64 -6.77
CA SER A 69 -16.13 -0.03 -7.93
C SER A 69 -17.58 -0.49 -7.65
N LEU A 70 -18.31 -0.83 -8.72
CA LEU A 70 -19.66 -1.39 -8.59
C LEU A 70 -19.70 -2.69 -7.80
N ASP A 71 -18.71 -3.58 -8.01
CA ASP A 71 -18.61 -4.86 -7.29
C ASP A 71 -18.41 -4.63 -5.79
N GLU A 72 -17.53 -3.68 -5.45
CA GLU A 72 -17.31 -3.29 -4.06
C GLU A 72 -18.63 -2.77 -3.46
N ILE A 73 -19.35 -1.87 -4.14
CA ILE A 73 -20.63 -1.31 -3.68
C ILE A 73 -21.66 -2.41 -3.44
N ALA A 74 -21.85 -3.33 -4.40
CA ALA A 74 -22.81 -4.42 -4.32
C ALA A 74 -22.49 -5.39 -3.17
N ALA A 75 -21.21 -5.70 -2.95
CA ALA A 75 -20.78 -6.62 -1.91
C ALA A 75 -20.78 -6.02 -0.49
N TRP A 76 -20.95 -4.71 -0.33
CA TRP A 76 -20.69 -4.01 0.95
C TRP A 76 -21.44 -4.58 2.15
N GLY A 77 -22.75 -4.81 2.00
CA GLY A 77 -23.62 -5.27 3.10
C GLY A 77 -23.23 -6.66 3.63
N GLY A 78 -22.61 -7.50 2.79
CA GLY A 78 -22.13 -8.83 3.16
C GLY A 78 -20.61 -8.93 3.34
N ALA A 79 -19.88 -7.82 3.20
CA ALA A 79 -18.43 -7.82 3.32
C ALA A 79 -18.00 -8.03 4.77
N SER A 80 -17.02 -8.90 4.98
CA SER A 80 -16.34 -9.05 6.27
C SER A 80 -15.56 -7.78 6.65
N GLU A 81 -15.28 -7.59 7.94
CA GLU A 81 -14.49 -6.45 8.41
C GLU A 81 -13.10 -6.37 7.77
N ALA A 82 -12.49 -7.51 7.44
CA ALA A 82 -11.23 -7.55 6.70
C ALA A 82 -11.38 -7.02 5.27
N GLN A 83 -12.46 -7.39 4.57
CA GLN A 83 -12.76 -6.88 3.23
C GLN A 83 -13.08 -5.39 3.27
N LYS A 84 -13.88 -4.93 4.24
CA LYS A 84 -14.18 -3.51 4.40
C LYS A 84 -12.92 -2.68 4.65
N ARG A 85 -12.00 -3.17 5.51
CA ARG A 85 -10.70 -2.55 5.74
C ARG A 85 -9.86 -2.47 4.46
N ALA A 86 -9.81 -3.56 3.69
CA ALA A 86 -9.09 -3.57 2.42
C ALA A 86 -9.66 -2.55 1.43
N ILE A 87 -10.99 -2.45 1.32
CA ILE A 87 -11.66 -1.45 0.48
C ILE A 87 -11.29 -0.03 0.92
N TRP A 88 -11.30 0.26 2.23
CA TRP A 88 -10.88 1.56 2.76
C TRP A 88 -9.41 1.91 2.46
N GLN A 89 -8.52 0.93 2.50
CA GLN A 89 -7.12 1.11 2.10
C GLN A 89 -7.00 1.43 0.59
N LEU A 90 -7.72 0.70 -0.26
CA LEU A 90 -7.76 0.96 -1.70
C LEU A 90 -8.32 2.34 -2.03
N ILE A 91 -9.40 2.76 -1.36
CA ILE A 91 -9.96 4.10 -1.54
C ILE A 91 -8.93 5.18 -1.23
N ARG A 92 -8.16 5.05 -0.14
CA ARG A 92 -7.10 6.01 0.20
C ARG A 92 -6.00 6.04 -0.86
N GLN A 93 -5.60 4.89 -1.38
CA GLN A 93 -4.62 4.83 -2.48
C GLN A 93 -5.15 5.52 -3.75
N ARG A 94 -6.41 5.24 -4.13
CA ARG A 94 -7.08 5.86 -5.28
C ARG A 94 -7.23 7.38 -5.12
N ARG A 95 -7.44 7.88 -3.90
CA ARG A 95 -7.52 9.33 -3.61
C ARG A 95 -6.15 10.02 -3.58
N ALA A 96 -5.09 9.28 -3.26
CA ALA A 96 -3.73 9.81 -3.25
C ALA A 96 -3.08 9.83 -4.64
N ALA A 97 -3.56 9.00 -5.57
CA ALA A 97 -3.16 9.02 -6.97
C ALA A 97 -4.03 10.06 -7.73
N PRO A 98 -3.45 11.15 -8.26
CA PRO A 98 -4.19 12.17 -9.03
C PRO A 98 -4.63 11.67 -10.41
#